data_AF-A0A973G9H5-F1
#
_entry.id   AF-A0A973G9H5-F1
#
_cell.length_a   1.000
_cell.length_b   1.000
_cell.length_c   1.000
_cell.angle_alpha   90.00
_cell.angle_beta   90.00
_cell.angle_gamma   90.00
#
_symmetry.space_group_name_H-M   'P 1'
#
loop_
_entity.id
_entity.type
_entity.pdbx_description
1 polymer ?
#
loop_
_entity_poly.entity_id
_entity_poly.type
_entity_poly.pdbx_seq_one_letter_code
_entity_poly.pdbx_strand_id
1 'polypeptide(L)'
;MPVPVLLYDADCGFCERAVRWVPRLRLRTRVEAMQDVDLVDCGVDPGRAVRELPFVGAGGEVVYGHRAVAAALLTGSAPLRLLGRVLAAGLLERPMSAAYGWV
;
A
#
# COMPACT_ATOMS: atom_id res chain seq x y z
N MET A 1 12.88 4.22 15.92
CA MET A 1 11.57 4.10 15.28
C MET A 1 11.75 3.24 14.05
N PRO A 2 11.01 2.13 13.90
CA PRO A 2 11.13 1.27 12.73
C PRO A 2 10.81 2.07 11.45
N VAL A 3 11.52 1.76 10.37
CA VAL A 3 11.23 2.34 9.06
C VAL A 3 9.92 1.73 8.57
N PRO A 4 8.94 2.53 8.12
CA PRO A 4 7.70 1.97 7.58
C PRO A 4 8.00 1.07 6.38
N VAL A 5 7.22 0.01 6.20
CA VAL A 5 7.41 -0.97 5.12
C VAL A 5 6.08 -1.27 4.44
N LEU A 6 6.09 -1.21 3.11
CA LEU A 6 5.02 -1.69 2.25
C LEU A 6 5.40 -3.09 1.79
N LEU A 7 4.54 -4.07 2.09
CA LEU A 7 4.77 -5.45 1.71
C LEU A 7 4.00 -5.75 0.44
N TYR A 8 4.66 -6.34 -0.56
CA TYR A 8 4.03 -6.74 -1.81
C TYR A 8 4.15 -8.23 -2.04
N ASP A 9 3.21 -8.78 -2.79
CA ASP A 9 3.25 -10.16 -3.23
C ASP A 9 4.17 -10.31 -4.45
N ALA A 10 5.28 -11.03 -4.31
CA ALA A 10 6.20 -11.33 -5.41
C ALA A 10 5.58 -12.22 -6.50
N ASP A 11 4.57 -13.02 -6.17
CA ASP A 11 3.87 -13.87 -7.15
C ASP A 11 2.83 -13.08 -7.97
N CYS A 12 2.60 -11.81 -7.63
CA CYS A 12 1.70 -10.93 -8.35
C CYS A 12 2.44 -10.11 -9.43
N GLY A 13 2.29 -10.50 -10.69
CA GLY A 13 2.92 -9.81 -11.83
C GLY A 13 2.50 -8.33 -12.02
N PHE A 14 1.41 -7.88 -11.39
CA PHE A 14 1.07 -6.45 -11.29
C PHE A 14 1.94 -5.74 -10.24
N CYS A 15 2.06 -6.33 -9.05
CA CYS A 15 2.86 -5.80 -7.95
C CYS A 15 4.34 -5.67 -8.35
N GLU A 16 4.92 -6.68 -8.99
CA GLU A 16 6.31 -6.60 -9.48
C GLU A 16 6.52 -5.44 -10.46
N ARG A 17 5.59 -5.22 -11.39
CA ARG A 17 5.65 -4.11 -12.34
C ARG A 17 5.56 -2.77 -11.61
N ALA A 18 4.71 -2.65 -10.60
CA ALA A 18 4.56 -1.45 -9.79
C ALA A 18 5.82 -1.16 -8.96
N VAL A 19 6.45 -2.18 -8.37
CA VAL A 19 7.67 -2.04 -7.55
C VAL A 19 8.84 -1.47 -8.36
N ARG A 20 8.93 -1.76 -9.66
CA ARG A 20 9.97 -1.14 -10.55
C ARG A 20 9.88 0.38 -10.64
N TRP A 21 8.72 0.98 -10.32
CA TRP A 21 8.56 2.43 -10.28
C TRP A 21 8.94 3.02 -8.93
N VAL A 22 8.96 2.23 -7.85
CA VAL A 22 9.24 2.70 -6.47
C VAL A 22 10.56 3.46 -6.36
N PRO A 23 11.69 3.04 -6.97
CA PRO A 23 12.94 3.80 -6.91
C PRO A 23 12.81 5.23 -7.46
N ARG A 24 11.88 5.47 -8.39
CA ARG A 24 11.61 6.81 -8.95
C ARG A 24 10.76 7.68 -8.03
N LEU A 25 9.99 7.07 -7.12
CA LEU A 25 9.06 7.76 -6.23
C LEU A 25 9.73 8.36 -4.99
N ARG A 26 10.98 7.99 -4.67
CA ARG A 26 11.73 8.51 -3.50
C ARG A 26 10.90 8.50 -2.21
N LEU A 27 10.21 7.39 -1.97
CA LEU A 27 9.40 7.20 -0.78
C LEU A 27 10.30 7.08 0.47
N ARG A 28 9.79 7.49 1.63
CA ARG A 28 10.46 7.26 2.92
C ARG A 28 9.96 5.97 3.60
N THR A 29 9.39 5.07 2.81
CA THR A 29 9.01 3.71 3.21
C THR A 29 9.87 2.71 2.44
N ARG A 30 10.18 1.59 3.07
CA ARG A 30 10.71 0.42 2.36
C ARG A 30 9.59 -0.27 1.60
N VAL A 31 9.97 -0.98 0.55
CA VAL A 31 9.08 -1.86 -0.19
C VAL A 31 9.78 -3.20 -0.26
N GLU A 32 9.21 -4.22 0.36
CA GLU A 32 9.81 -5.55 0.49
C GLU A 32 8.79 -6.62 0.11
N ALA A 33 9.28 -7.76 -0.39
CA ALA A 33 8.42 -8.88 -0.71
C ALA A 33 7.90 -9.49 0.59
N MET A 34 6.60 -9.78 0.66
CA MET A 34 6.00 -10.39 1.84
C MET A 34 6.55 -11.80 2.12
N GLN A 35 7.16 -12.43 1.12
CA GLN A 35 7.88 -13.70 1.21
C GLN A 35 9.22 -13.60 1.96
N ASP A 36 9.84 -12.43 2.00
CA ASP A 36 11.17 -12.20 2.60
C ASP A 36 11.11 -11.77 4.07
N VAL A 37 9.90 -11.57 4.62
CA VAL A 37 9.68 -11.08 5.99
C VAL A 37 8.74 -11.99 6.77
N ASP A 38 8.95 -12.06 8.08
CA ASP A 38 7.98 -12.68 8.98
C ASP A 38 6.78 -11.73 9.18
N LEU A 39 5.65 -12.10 8.57
CA LEU A 39 4.42 -11.31 8.62
C LEU A 39 3.86 -11.21 10.05
N VAL A 40 3.98 -12.28 10.84
CA VAL A 40 3.43 -12.33 12.19
C VAL A 40 4.22 -11.40 13.10
N ASP A 41 5.55 -11.39 12.99
CA ASP A 41 6.42 -10.46 13.71
C ASP A 41 6.17 -9.00 13.32
N CYS A 42 5.73 -8.76 12.09
CA CYS A 42 5.32 -7.45 11.60
C CYS A 42 3.91 -7.02 12.03
N GLY A 43 3.16 -7.87 12.76
CA GLY A 43 1.76 -7.64 13.12
C GLY A 43 0.79 -7.74 11.94
N VAL A 44 1.24 -8.33 10.83
CA VAL A 44 0.45 -8.55 9.61
C VAL A 44 -0.25 -9.89 9.69
N ASP A 45 -1.56 -9.91 9.41
CA ASP A 45 -2.35 -11.14 9.30
C ASP A 45 -2.03 -11.82 7.96
N PRO A 46 -1.42 -13.02 7.95
CA PRO A 46 -1.05 -13.72 6.72
C PRO A 46 -2.27 -14.07 5.86
N GLY A 47 -3.40 -14.44 6.48
CA GLY A 47 -4.63 -14.78 5.75
C GLY A 47 -5.21 -13.57 5.00
N ARG A 48 -5.03 -12.38 5.57
CA ARG A 48 -5.40 -11.11 4.95
C ARG A 48 -4.39 -10.65 3.91
N ALA A 49 -3.10 -10.82 4.17
CA ALA A 49 -2.00 -10.45 3.27
C ALA A 49 -2.09 -11.14 1.90
N VAL A 50 -2.65 -12.36 1.84
CA VAL A 50 -2.92 -13.08 0.58
C VAL A 50 -3.93 -12.34 -0.31
N ARG A 51 -4.82 -11.54 0.27
CA ARG A 51 -5.90 -10.85 -0.46
C ARG A 51 -5.67 -9.35 -0.59
N GLU A 52 -4.97 -8.75 0.38
CA GLU A 52 -4.82 -7.32 0.50
C GLU A 52 -3.38 -6.93 0.82
N LEU A 53 -2.86 -5.93 0.10
CA LEU A 53 -1.52 -5.40 0.27
C LEU A 53 -1.32 -4.79 1.68
N PRO A 54 -0.40 -5.28 2.53
CA PRO A 54 -0.14 -4.68 3.84
C PRO A 54 0.88 -3.53 3.79
N PHE A 55 0.65 -2.52 4.63
CA PHE A 55 1.63 -1.49 4.99
C PHE A 55 1.75 -1.43 6.50
N VAL A 56 2.98 -1.54 7.00
CA VAL A 56 3.33 -1.42 8.41
C VAL A 56 3.94 -0.03 8.61
N GLY A 57 3.27 0.78 9.41
CA GLY A 57 3.70 2.13 9.73
C GLY A 57 4.77 2.18 10.81
N ALA A 58 5.31 3.37 11.03
CA ALA A 58 6.43 3.57 11.96
C ALA A 58 6.04 3.35 13.44
N GLY A 59 4.74 3.37 13.76
CA GLY A 59 4.19 3.07 15.08
C GLY A 59 3.75 1.61 15.25
N GLY A 60 3.94 0.75 14.24
CA GLY A 60 3.44 -0.63 14.23
C GLY A 60 1.98 -0.77 13.79
N GLU A 61 1.35 0.31 13.33
CA GLU A 61 0.02 0.25 12.74
C GLU A 61 0.06 -0.47 11.40
N VAL A 62 -0.89 -1.39 11.17
CA VAL A 62 -1.00 -2.11 9.91
C VAL A 62 -2.26 -1.70 9.16
N VAL A 63 -2.09 -1.23 7.93
CA VAL A 63 -3.19 -0.91 7.02
C VAL A 63 -3.08 -1.78 5.77
N TYR A 64 -4.23 -2.04 5.13
CA TYR A 64 -4.32 -3.00 4.04
C TYR A 64 -4.93 -2.38 2.76
N GLY A 65 -4.68 -3.01 1.62
CA GLY A 65 -5.31 -2.71 0.33
C GLY A 65 -4.92 -1.33 -0.22
N HIS A 66 -5.89 -0.60 -0.80
CA HIS A 66 -5.62 0.73 -1.36
C HIS A 66 -5.14 1.74 -0.29
N ARG A 67 -5.51 1.54 0.98
CA ARG A 67 -5.04 2.39 2.09
C ARG A 67 -3.56 2.17 2.36
N ALA A 68 -3.02 0.97 2.14
CA ALA A 68 -1.59 0.69 2.24
C ALA A 68 -0.79 1.46 1.17
N VAL A 69 -1.27 1.47 -0.06
CA VAL A 69 -0.66 2.27 -1.14
C VAL A 69 -0.73 3.76 -0.82
N ALA A 70 -1.87 4.25 -0.34
CA ALA A 70 -2.03 5.63 0.07
C ALA A 70 -1.05 6.01 1.20
N ALA A 71 -0.94 5.17 2.23
CA ALA A 71 -0.01 5.36 3.33
C ALA A 71 1.45 5.41 2.86
N ALA A 72 1.86 4.51 1.96
CA ALA A 72 3.19 4.53 1.35
C ALA A 72 3.46 5.85 0.61
N LEU A 73 2.50 6.34 -0.19
CA LEU A 73 2.62 7.60 -0.92
C LEU A 73 2.69 8.83 -0.01
N LEU A 74 2.02 8.79 1.15
CA LEU A 74 2.06 9.86 2.15
C LEU A 74 3.45 10.04 2.78
N THR A 75 4.34 9.06 2.65
CA THR A 75 5.75 9.14 3.08
C THR A 75 6.65 9.86 2.07
N GLY A 76 6.17 10.07 0.83
CA GLY A 76 6.94 10.62 -0.28
C GLY A 76 6.96 12.16 -0.36
N SER A 77 7.32 12.66 -1.55
CA SER A 77 7.34 14.10 -1.87
C SER A 77 5.94 14.73 -1.90
N ALA A 78 5.85 16.06 -1.84
CA ALA A 78 4.56 16.79 -1.85
C ALA A 78 3.54 16.33 -2.91
N PRO A 79 3.90 16.13 -4.20
CA PRO A 79 2.94 15.63 -5.19
C PRO A 79 2.45 14.20 -4.89
N LEU A 80 3.32 13.33 -4.38
CA LEU A 80 2.94 11.97 -3.97
C LEU A 80 2.04 11.98 -2.75
N ARG A 81 2.27 12.90 -1.80
CA ARG A 81 1.38 13.08 -0.66
C ARG A 81 -0.01 13.54 -1.09
N LEU A 82 -0.11 14.39 -2.11
CA LEU A 82 -1.40 14.77 -2.69
C LEU A 82 -2.10 13.55 -3.29
N LEU A 83 -1.39 12.76 -4.10
CA LEU A 83 -1.94 11.53 -4.69
C LEU A 83 -2.40 10.53 -3.61
N GLY A 84 -1.59 10.33 -2.57
CA GLY A 84 -1.92 9.50 -1.43
C GLY A 84 -3.18 9.98 -0.69
N ARG A 85 -3.35 11.30 -0.51
CA ARG A 85 -4.59 11.87 0.06
C ARG A 85 -5.81 11.62 -0.82
N VAL A 86 -5.68 11.76 -2.14
CA VAL A 86 -6.78 11.48 -3.08
C VAL A 86 -7.20 10.01 -3.02
N LEU A 87 -6.23 9.09 -2.98
CA LEU A 87 -6.48 7.66 -2.84
C LEU A 87 -7.05 7.30 -1.45
N ALA A 88 -6.59 7.94 -0.39
CA ALA A 88 -7.10 7.73 0.97
C ALA A 88 -8.52 8.29 1.17
N ALA A 89 -8.85 9.41 0.51
CA ALA A 89 -10.14 10.08 0.63
C ALA A 89 -11.29 9.31 -0.04
N GLY A 90 -11.03 8.17 -0.68
CA GLY A 90 -12.06 7.42 -1.40
C GLY A 90 -12.65 8.21 -2.56
N LEU A 91 -11.91 9.17 -3.15
CA LEU A 91 -12.43 9.97 -4.25
C LEU A 91 -12.66 9.13 -5.53
N LEU A 92 -12.13 7.91 -5.58
CA LEU A 92 -12.46 6.90 -6.58
C LEU A 92 -13.77 6.13 -6.27
N GLU A 93 -14.25 6.18 -5.03
CA GLU A 93 -15.51 5.53 -4.61
C GLU A 93 -16.73 6.42 -4.91
N ARG A 94 -16.54 7.74 -4.97
CA ARG A 94 -17.62 8.71 -5.19
C ARG A 94 -18.20 8.78 -6.62
N PRO A 95 -17.45 8.61 -7.72
CA PRO A 95 -18.06 8.61 -9.05
C PRO A 95 -18.52 7.22 -9.49
N MET A 96 -18.10 6.15 -8.81
CA MET A 96 -18.32 4.77 -9.29
C MET A 96 -19.58 4.10 -8.73
N SER A 97 -20.10 4.58 -7.59
CA SER A 97 -21.45 4.19 -7.13
C SER A 97 -22.57 4.69 -8.06
N ALA A 98 -22.32 5.71 -8.89
CA ALA A 98 -23.28 6.15 -9.91
C ALA A 98 -23.21 5.30 -11.19
N ALA A 99 -22.07 4.67 -11.47
CA ALA A 99 -21.87 3.87 -12.69
C ALA A 99 -22.28 2.38 -12.52
N TYR A 100 -22.25 1.82 -11.31
CA TYR A 100 -22.63 0.42 -11.06
C TYR A 100 -24.09 0.22 -10.60
N GLY A 101 -24.91 1.27 -10.56
CA GLY A 101 -26.35 1.15 -10.29
C GLY A 101 -27.18 0.62 -11.47
N TRP A 102 -26.52 0.13 -12.53
CA TRP A 102 -27.14 -0.41 -13.74
C TRP A 102 -26.59 -1.81 -14.06
N VAL A 103 -26.68 -2.74 -13.09
CA VAL A 103 -26.87 -4.18 -13.36
C VAL A 103 -27.82 -4.73 -12.31
#